data_AF-A0A1I3UVZ6-F1
#
_entry.id   AF-A0A1I3UVZ6-F1
#
_cell.length_a   1.000
_cell.length_b   1.000
_cell.length_c   1.000
_cell.angle_alpha   90.00
_cell.angle_beta   90.00
_cell.angle_gamma   90.00
#
_symmetry.space_group_name_H-M   'P 1'
#
loop_
_entity.id
_entity.type
_entity.pdbx_description
1 polymer ?
#
loop_
_entity_poly.entity_id
_entity_poly.type
_entity_poly.pdbx_seq_one_letter_code
_entity_poly.pdbx_strand_id
1 'polypeptide(L)'
;MSQPTSHADIQPATEGKGQHHPIRLYLVVWAWLFILSTCSYLVDYFQLAGYLRWSLILSFMALKAGLIVAVFMHMAWERLAFVYAILLPPTLLLVFVGIMIFESDYTLLSRVTFFSAGS
;
A
#
# COMPACT_ATOMS: atom_id res chain seq x y z
N MET A 1 18.97 69.06 2.27
CA MET A 1 19.47 67.74 2.68
C MET A 1 18.39 67.05 3.51
N SER A 2 17.56 66.17 2.96
CA SER A 2 17.81 64.76 2.57
C SER A 2 17.89 63.77 3.75
N GLN A 3 16.70 63.38 4.24
CA GLN A 3 16.25 62.01 4.56
C GLN A 3 16.94 61.23 5.71
N PRO A 4 16.39 60.06 6.14
CA PRO A 4 15.92 59.83 7.51
C PRO A 4 16.59 58.63 8.20
N THR A 5 16.54 58.55 9.52
CA THR A 5 16.83 57.29 10.23
C THR A 5 15.71 57.07 11.25
N SER A 6 14.52 56.73 10.74
CA SER A 6 14.05 55.34 10.74
C SER A 6 14.27 54.73 12.10
N HIS A 7 13.21 54.75 12.91
CA HIS A 7 13.07 53.89 14.06
C HIS A 7 13.64 52.52 13.71
N ALA A 8 14.56 52.03 14.54
CA ALA A 8 14.95 50.64 14.57
C ALA A 8 13.70 49.84 14.94
N ASP A 9 12.89 49.59 13.92
CA ASP A 9 11.93 48.51 13.89
C ASP A 9 12.78 47.25 14.01
N ILE A 10 12.92 46.79 15.26
CA ILE A 10 13.28 45.41 15.53
C ILE A 10 12.11 44.62 14.98
N GLN A 11 12.16 44.35 13.67
CA GLN A 11 11.37 43.29 13.05
C GLN A 11 11.68 42.05 13.89
N PRO A 12 10.70 41.47 14.62
CA PRO A 12 10.84 40.09 14.97
C PRO A 12 10.94 39.37 13.63
N ALA A 13 12.10 38.78 13.36
CA ALA A 13 12.25 37.85 12.28
C ALA A 13 11.07 36.88 12.39
N THR A 14 10.11 36.97 11.47
CA THR A 14 9.09 35.96 11.29
C THR A 14 9.78 34.72 10.72
N GLU A 15 10.60 34.10 11.56
CA GLU A 15 11.02 32.70 11.48
C GLU A 15 9.77 31.85 11.76
N GLY A 16 8.96 31.70 10.72
CA GLY A 16 7.77 30.87 10.76
C GLY A 16 7.55 30.15 9.45
N LYS A 17 8.61 29.93 8.67
CA LYS A 17 8.59 29.09 7.47
C LYS A 17 8.57 27.61 7.88
N GLY A 18 7.57 27.23 8.67
CA GLY A 18 7.27 25.86 9.09
C GLY A 18 6.58 25.11 7.96
N GLN A 19 7.25 25.00 6.82
CA GLN A 19 6.90 24.09 5.74
C GLN A 19 7.23 22.66 6.21
N HIS A 20 6.44 22.18 7.16
CA HIS A 20 6.62 20.91 7.84
C HIS A 20 5.22 20.34 8.14
N HIS A 21 4.49 19.93 7.08
CA HIS A 21 3.28 19.13 7.23
C HIS A 21 3.44 17.59 7.10
N PRO A 22 4.58 16.94 7.44
CA PRO A 22 4.68 15.48 7.47
C PRO A 22 4.10 14.85 8.74
N ILE A 23 3.99 15.57 9.87
CA ILE A 23 3.50 14.99 11.14
C ILE A 23 2.05 14.51 11.05
N ARG A 24 1.21 15.28 10.34
CA ARG A 24 -0.21 14.95 10.16
C ARG A 24 -0.38 13.75 9.23
N LEU A 25 0.50 13.60 8.23
CA LEU A 25 0.53 12.46 7.34
C LEU A 25 0.84 11.17 8.12
N TYR A 26 1.88 11.18 8.97
CA TYR A 26 2.24 10.03 9.78
C TYR A 26 1.12 9.59 10.73
N LEU A 27 0.41 10.53 11.38
CA LEU A 27 -0.72 10.19 12.26
C LEU A 27 -1.91 9.59 11.49
N VAL A 28 -2.25 10.11 10.31
CA VAL A 28 -3.32 9.55 9.46
C VAL A 28 -2.97 8.13 9.05
N VAL A 29 -1.72 7.88 8.68
CA VAL A 29 -1.27 6.57 8.19
C VAL A 29 -1.18 5.57 9.32
N TRP A 30 -0.68 6.02 10.47
CA TRP A 30 -0.69 5.22 11.68
C TRP A 30 -2.12 4.76 12.03
N ALA A 31 -3.10 5.67 11.99
CA ALA A 31 -4.50 5.33 12.22
C ALA A 31 -5.05 4.36 11.17
N TRP A 32 -4.71 4.56 9.89
CA TRP A 32 -5.16 3.68 8.80
C TRP A 32 -4.55 2.28 8.88
N LEU A 33 -3.26 2.18 9.26
CA LEU A 33 -2.60 0.90 9.53
C LEU A 33 -3.20 0.20 10.75
N PHE A 34 -3.55 0.95 11.79
CA PHE A 34 -4.21 0.41 12.98
C PHE A 34 -5.58 -0.19 12.63
N ILE A 35 -6.38 0.54 11.86
CA ILE A 35 -7.70 0.08 11.37
C ILE A 35 -7.54 -1.17 10.50
N LEU A 36 -6.58 -1.18 9.57
CA LEU A 36 -6.29 -2.35 8.75
C LEU A 36 -5.87 -3.56 9.57
N SER A 37 -4.99 -3.36 10.56
CA SER A 37 -4.55 -4.45 11.46
C SER A 37 -5.71 -4.98 12.30
N THR A 38 -6.59 -4.10 12.76
CA THR A 38 -7.78 -4.48 13.53
C THR A 38 -8.78 -5.25 12.66
N CYS A 39 -9.06 -4.78 11.43
CA CYS A 39 -9.91 -5.49 10.47
C CYS A 39 -9.31 -6.87 10.10
N SER A 40 -7.99 -6.97 9.93
CA SER A 40 -7.32 -8.25 9.69
C SER A 40 -7.51 -9.21 10.85
N TYR A 41 -7.44 -8.73 12.09
CA TYR A 41 -7.68 -9.54 13.28
C TYR A 41 -9.16 -9.95 13.40
N LEU A 42 -10.09 -9.04 13.06
CA LEU A 42 -11.52 -9.32 13.07
C LEU A 42 -11.89 -10.45 12.10
N VAL A 43 -11.25 -10.46 10.93
CA VAL A 43 -11.42 -11.53 9.94
C VAL A 43 -10.89 -12.87 10.43
N ASP A 44 -9.78 -12.87 11.15
CA ASP A 44 -9.26 -14.07 11.81
C ASP A 44 -10.22 -14.55 12.92
N TYR A 45 -10.83 -13.60 13.65
CA TYR A 45 -11.82 -13.86 14.70
C TYR A 45 -13.13 -14.48 14.17
N PHE A 46 -13.60 -14.05 12.99
CA PHE A 46 -14.78 -14.63 12.36
C PHE A 46 -14.58 -16.07 11.83
N GLN A 47 -13.37 -16.64 11.94
CA GLN A 47 -13.03 -18.01 11.54
C GLN A 47 -13.65 -18.42 10.19
N LEU A 48 -13.62 -17.51 9.22
CA LEU A 48 -14.18 -17.78 7.89
C LEU A 48 -13.42 -18.97 7.28
N ALA A 49 -14.10 -20.08 7.06
CA ALA A 49 -13.50 -21.32 6.54
C ALA A 49 -13.39 -21.29 5.01
N GLY A 50 -12.36 -21.97 4.48
CA GLY A 50 -12.14 -22.14 3.04
C GLY A 50 -11.51 -20.94 2.33
N TYR A 51 -11.86 -20.74 1.06
CA TYR A 51 -11.28 -19.72 0.17
C TYR A 51 -11.45 -18.28 0.67
N LEU A 52 -12.47 -18.03 1.48
CA LEU A 52 -12.76 -16.71 2.02
C LEU A 52 -11.68 -16.23 3.00
N ARG A 53 -11.03 -17.14 3.74
CA ARG A 53 -9.88 -16.79 4.59
C ARG A 53 -8.69 -16.38 3.73
N TRP A 54 -8.45 -17.14 2.66
CA TRP A 54 -7.30 -16.96 1.78
C TRP A 54 -7.36 -15.61 1.06
N SER A 55 -8.50 -15.28 0.44
CA SER A 55 -8.67 -14.01 -0.28
C SER A 55 -8.55 -12.80 0.66
N LEU A 56 -9.05 -12.92 1.89
CA LEU A 56 -9.15 -11.81 2.83
C LEU A 56 -7.80 -11.53 3.50
N ILE A 57 -7.02 -12.57 3.85
CA ILE A 57 -5.63 -12.43 4.30
C ILE A 57 -4.78 -11.80 3.20
N LEU A 58 -4.88 -12.30 1.96
CA LEU A 58 -4.14 -11.75 0.82
C LEU A 58 -4.52 -10.27 0.57
N SER A 59 -5.80 -9.94 0.68
CA SER A 59 -6.32 -8.58 0.51
C SER A 59 -5.81 -7.64 1.60
N PHE A 60 -5.81 -8.04 2.88
CA PHE A 60 -5.24 -7.22 3.95
C PHE A 60 -3.73 -7.07 3.82
N MET A 61 -3.03 -8.12 3.40
CA MET A 61 -1.59 -8.09 3.17
C MET A 61 -1.24 -7.12 2.04
N ALA A 62 -2.01 -7.14 0.94
CA ALA A 62 -1.87 -6.21 -0.17
C ALA A 62 -2.25 -4.77 0.21
N LEU A 63 -3.36 -4.54 0.92
CA LEU A 63 -3.77 -3.19 1.36
C LEU A 63 -2.76 -2.58 2.31
N LYS A 64 -2.29 -3.33 3.30
CA LYS A 64 -1.25 -2.86 4.24
C LYS A 64 0.04 -2.53 3.49
N ALA A 65 0.52 -3.40 2.61
CA ALA A 65 1.73 -3.15 1.84
C ALA A 65 1.57 -1.97 0.87
N GLY A 66 0.44 -1.89 0.17
CA GLY A 66 0.10 -0.81 -0.76
C GLY A 66 -0.04 0.53 -0.06
N LEU A 67 -0.60 0.58 1.14
CA LEU A 67 -0.68 1.80 1.94
C LEU A 67 0.69 2.26 2.43
N ILE A 68 1.54 1.33 2.88
CA ILE A 68 2.92 1.64 3.27
C ILE A 68 3.68 2.20 2.06
N VAL A 69 3.58 1.55 0.90
CA VAL A 69 4.18 1.99 -0.36
C VAL A 69 3.65 3.37 -0.76
N ALA A 70 2.33 3.55 -0.84
CA ALA A 70 1.72 4.82 -1.21
C ALA A 70 2.15 5.94 -0.27
N VAL A 71 2.25 5.73 1.04
CA VAL A 71 2.62 6.79 1.99
C VAL A 71 4.10 7.09 1.99
N PHE A 72 4.93 6.06 2.15
CA PHE A 72 6.38 6.24 2.20
C PHE A 72 6.93 6.65 0.83
N MET A 73 6.22 6.36 -0.26
CA MET A 73 6.62 6.75 -1.61
C MET A 73 5.92 7.99 -2.15
N HIS A 74 4.76 8.42 -1.63
CA HIS A 74 4.14 9.70 -2.01
C HIS A 74 4.97 10.93 -1.56
N MET A 75 5.85 10.78 -0.55
CA MET A 75 6.86 11.80 -0.21
C MET A 75 8.15 11.72 -1.05
N ALA A 76 8.20 10.89 -2.09
CA ALA A 76 9.37 10.71 -2.95
C ALA A 76 9.11 11.21 -4.38
N TRP A 77 8.92 12.53 -4.55
CA TRP A 77 8.64 13.18 -5.84
C TRP A 77 9.81 13.10 -6.85
N GLU A 78 10.98 12.54 -6.51
CA GLU A 78 12.12 12.43 -7.44
C GLU A 78 12.50 10.99 -7.86
N ARG A 79 11.80 9.93 -7.38
CA ARG A 79 12.29 8.54 -7.60
C ARG A 79 11.22 7.47 -7.83
N LEU A 80 10.28 7.71 -8.75
CA LEU A 80 9.34 6.71 -9.27
C LEU A 80 10.03 5.39 -9.69
N ALA A 81 11.27 5.45 -10.17
CA ALA A 81 12.05 4.26 -10.55
C ALA A 81 12.32 3.28 -9.39
N PHE A 82 12.50 3.74 -8.14
CA PHE A 82 12.66 2.81 -7.00
C PHE A 82 11.34 2.15 -6.60
N VAL A 83 10.21 2.84 -6.79
CA VAL A 83 8.86 2.30 -6.60
C VAL A 83 8.64 1.12 -7.51
N TYR A 84 8.85 1.32 -8.81
CA TYR A 84 8.71 0.25 -9.79
C TYR A 84 9.72 -0.87 -9.54
N ALA A 85 10.97 -0.59 -9.18
CA ALA A 85 11.94 -1.65 -8.90
C ALA A 85 11.52 -2.61 -7.76
N ILE A 86 10.79 -2.13 -6.75
CA ILE A 86 10.37 -2.94 -5.58
C ILE A 86 8.96 -3.49 -5.73
N LEU A 87 8.05 -2.78 -6.40
CA LEU A 87 6.65 -3.18 -6.58
C LEU A 87 6.42 -4.06 -7.82
N LEU A 88 7.25 -3.89 -8.86
CA LEU A 88 7.16 -4.68 -10.09
C LEU A 88 7.49 -6.17 -9.85
N PRO A 89 8.51 -6.58 -9.06
CA PRO A 89 8.78 -7.99 -8.83
C PRO A 89 7.63 -8.74 -8.13
N PRO A 90 7.03 -8.23 -7.04
CA PRO A 90 5.84 -8.83 -6.43
C PRO A 90 4.64 -8.88 -7.38
N THR A 91 4.41 -7.82 -8.16
CA THR A 91 3.27 -7.75 -9.09
C THR A 91 3.42 -8.76 -10.21
N LEU A 92 4.62 -8.87 -10.80
CA LEU A 92 4.91 -9.86 -11.84
C LEU A 92 4.72 -11.28 -11.32
N LEU A 93 5.17 -11.56 -10.09
CA LEU A 93 4.99 -12.85 -9.45
C LEU A 93 3.50 -13.16 -9.20
N LEU A 94 2.72 -12.18 -8.78
CA LEU A 94 1.28 -12.34 -8.57
C LEU A 94 0.54 -12.63 -9.88
N VAL A 95 0.92 -11.97 -10.98
CA VAL A 95 0.41 -12.27 -12.33
C VAL A 95 0.81 -13.67 -12.77
N PHE A 96 2.07 -14.05 -12.58
CA PHE A 96 2.57 -15.37 -12.93
C PHE A 96 1.83 -16.48 -12.18
N VAL A 97 1.65 -16.34 -10.86
CA VAL A 97 0.87 -17.27 -10.04
C VAL A 97 -0.59 -17.30 -10.49
N GLY A 98 -1.19 -16.15 -10.81
CA GLY A 98 -2.57 -16.09 -11.32
C GLY A 98 -2.76 -16.87 -12.62
N ILE A 99 -1.83 -16.75 -13.57
CA ILE A 99 -1.83 -17.52 -14.82
C ILE A 99 -1.64 -19.02 -14.53
N MET A 100 -0.76 -19.38 -13.60
CA MET A 100 -0.48 -20.77 -13.24
C MET A 100 -1.70 -21.46 -12.59
N ILE A 101 -2.46 -20.75 -11.75
CA ILE A 101 -3.71 -21.26 -11.19
C ILE A 101 -4.68 -21.61 -12.32
N PHE A 102 -4.85 -20.69 -13.27
CA PHE A 102 -5.76 -20.85 -14.41
C PHE A 102 -5.39 -22.07 -15.27
N GLU A 103 -4.10 -22.29 -15.53
CA GLU A 103 -3.60 -23.44 -16.28
C GLU A 103 -3.77 -24.77 -15.52
N SER A 104 -3.64 -24.73 -14.19
CA SER A 104 -3.87 -25.88 -13.31
C SER A 104 -5.33 -26.35 -13.35
N ASP A 105 -6.29 -25.41 -13.34
CA ASP A 105 -7.72 -25.72 -13.47
C ASP A 105 -8.04 -26.38 -14.82
N TYR A 106 -7.47 -25.90 -15.93
CA TYR A 106 -7.64 -26.52 -17.25
C TYR A 106 -7.06 -27.94 -17.31
N THR A 107 -5.89 -28.15 -16.69
CA THR A 107 -5.28 -29.48 -16.63
C THR A 107 -6.12 -30.45 -15.80
N LEU A 108 -6.69 -29.98 -14.67
CA LEU A 108 -7.57 -30.79 -13.84
C LEU A 108 -8.85 -31.17 -14.60
N LEU A 109 -9.49 -30.19 -15.23
CA LEU A 109 -10.75 -30.39 -15.97
C LEU A 109 -10.54 -31.34 -17.16
N SER A 110 -9.46 -31.17 -17.92
CA SER A 110 -9.09 -32.11 -18.99
C SER A 110 -8.91 -33.54 -18.45
N ARG A 111 -8.18 -33.73 -17.34
CA ARG A 111 -8.03 -35.06 -16.72
C ARG A 111 -9.36 -35.66 -16.30
N VAL A 112 -10.23 -34.89 -15.63
CA VAL A 112 -11.54 -35.39 -15.20
C VAL A 112 -12.41 -35.74 -16.40
N THR A 113 -12.43 -34.93 -17.46
CA THR A 113 -13.21 -35.25 -18.68
C THR A 113 -12.71 -36.50 -19.39
N PHE A 114 -11.39 -36.69 -19.50
CA PHE A 114 -10.81 -37.89 -20.11
C PHE A 114 -11.02 -39.16 -19.25
N PHE A 115 -10.88 -39.08 -17.93
CA PHE A 115 -11.16 -40.21 -17.04
C PHE A 115 -12.66 -40.50 -16.88
N SER A 116 -13.53 -39.49 -16.98
CA SER A 116 -15.00 -39.64 -16.91
C SER A 116 -15.62 -40.09 -18.23
N ALA A 117 -15.02 -39.79 -19.39
CA ALA A 117 -15.52 -40.21 -20.70
C ALA A 117 -15.05 -41.63 -21.09
N GLY A 118 -14.11 -42.21 -20.34
CA GLY A 118 -13.56 -43.55 -20.54
C GLY A 118 -14.18 -44.65 -19.66
N SER A 119 -15.20 -44.33 -18.85
CA SER A 119 -16.04 -45.26 -18.08
C SER A 119 -17.47 -45.26 -18.60
#